data_AF-A0A484I6E1-F1
#
_entry.id   AF-A0A484I6E1-F1
#
_cell.length_a   1.000
_cell.length_b   1.000
_cell.length_c   1.000
_cell.angle_alpha   90.00
_cell.angle_beta   90.00
_cell.angle_gamma   90.00
#
_symmetry.space_group_name_H-M   'P 1'
#
loop_
_entity.id
_entity.type
_entity.pdbx_description
1 polymer ?
#
loop_
_entity_poly.entity_id
_entity_poly.type
_entity_poly.pdbx_seq_one_letter_code
_entity_poly.pdbx_strand_id
1 'polypeptide(L)'
;MYDRERRILILGDVLFNSILNIGGLFIPPAAVTRDYETSIISTKRLLNPKVDELLLTYQSSPILENTPQMIKKAVTTAITQ
;
A
#
# COMPACT_ATOMS: atom_id res chain seq x y z
N MET A 1 -4.78 -7.25 -7.88
CA MET A 1 -4.90 -8.71 -8.12
C MET A 1 -4.24 -9.44 -6.97
N TYR A 2 -4.80 -10.55 -6.48
CA TYR A 2 -4.19 -11.35 -5.41
C TYR A 2 -3.97 -12.79 -5.90
N ASP A 3 -2.70 -13.20 -5.99
CA ASP A 3 -2.30 -14.59 -6.24
C ASP A 3 -2.32 -15.34 -4.91
N ARG A 4 -3.27 -16.27 -4.76
CA ARG A 4 -3.45 -17.03 -3.52
C ARG A 4 -2.39 -18.11 -3.31
N GLU A 5 -1.88 -18.69 -4.39
CA GLU A 5 -0.91 -19.78 -4.31
C GLU A 5 0.43 -19.25 -3.82
N ARG A 6 0.82 -18.08 -4.35
CA ARG A 6 2.08 -17.41 -4.01
C ARG A 6 1.94 -16.35 -2.92
N ARG A 7 0.71 -16.04 -2.50
CA ARG A 7 0.37 -14.97 -1.54
C ARG A 7 0.93 -13.60 -1.94
N ILE A 8 0.92 -13.32 -3.24
CA ILE A 8 1.40 -12.06 -3.81
C ILE A 8 0.21 -11.14 -4.05
N LEU A 9 0.27 -9.93 -3.49
CA LEU A 9 -0.69 -8.88 -3.79
C LEU A 9 -0.06 -7.90 -4.79
N ILE A 10 -0.73 -7.73 -5.93
CA ILE A 10 -0.32 -6.78 -6.98
C ILE A 10 -1.33 -5.64 -7.00
N LEU A 11 -0.86 -4.41 -6.79
CA LEU A 11 -1.71 -3.21 -6.75
C LEU A 11 -1.30 -2.18 -7.80
N GLY A 12 -2.30 -1.43 -8.23
CA GLY A 12 -2.15 -0.28 -9.11
C GLY A 12 -1.59 0.93 -8.37
N ASP A 13 -2.35 2.00 -8.43
CA ASP A 13 -2.04 3.35 -7.96
C ASP A 13 -2.58 3.68 -6.55
N VAL A 14 -3.16 2.70 -5.85
CA VAL A 14 -3.70 2.87 -4.49
C VAL A 14 -2.60 3.04 -3.43
N LEU A 15 -1.42 2.48 -3.67
CA LEU A 15 -0.28 2.52 -2.77
C LEU A 15 1.02 2.72 -3.55
N PHE A 16 1.90 3.56 -3.02
CA PHE A 16 3.23 3.82 -3.55
C PHE A 16 4.29 3.40 -2.54
N ASN A 17 5.47 3.00 -3.01
CA ASN A 17 6.59 2.66 -2.13
C ASN A 17 7.88 3.39 -2.48
N SER A 18 8.40 4.19 -1.54
CA SER A 18 9.75 4.73 -1.61
C SER A 18 10.02 5.55 -2.89
N ILE A 19 9.08 6.42 -3.25
CA ILE A 19 9.16 7.34 -4.39
C ILE A 19 8.80 8.76 -3.94
N LEU A 20 8.99 9.77 -4.80
CA LEU A 20 8.62 11.17 -4.50
C LEU A 20 9.23 11.70 -3.20
N ASN A 21 10.45 11.26 -2.85
CA ASN A 21 11.14 11.56 -1.58
C ASN A 21 10.39 11.11 -0.31
N ILE A 22 9.39 10.21 -0.43
CA ILE A 22 8.68 9.62 0.69
C ILE A 22 9.17 8.19 0.88
N GLY A 23 9.84 7.91 2.00
CA GLY A 23 10.37 6.59 2.32
C GLY A 23 9.31 5.63 2.84
N GLY A 24 9.34 4.39 2.32
CA GLY A 24 8.41 3.32 2.70
C GLY A 24 7.08 3.36 1.96
N LEU A 25 6.15 2.52 2.39
CA LEU A 25 4.81 2.39 1.82
C LEU A 25 3.91 3.55 2.28
N PHE A 26 3.20 4.18 1.35
CA PHE A 26 2.27 5.26 1.66
C PHE A 26 1.08 5.28 0.70
N ILE A 27 -0.02 5.89 1.17
CA ILE A 27 -1.19 6.22 0.35
C ILE A 27 -0.88 7.57 -0.32
N PRO A 28 -1.02 7.71 -1.64
CA PRO A 28 -0.77 8.98 -2.31
C PRO A 28 -1.67 10.10 -1.76
N PRO A 29 -1.16 11.33 -1.62
CA PRO A 29 -1.89 12.41 -0.96
C PRO A 29 -3.15 12.82 -1.73
N ALA A 30 -4.12 13.42 -1.04
CA ALA A 30 -5.41 13.84 -1.61
C ALA A 30 -5.27 14.74 -2.87
N ALA A 31 -4.18 15.49 -3.00
CA ALA A 31 -3.89 16.31 -4.19
C ALA A 31 -3.79 15.51 -5.50
N VAL A 32 -3.48 14.22 -5.43
CA VAL A 32 -3.34 13.31 -6.59
C VAL A 32 -4.26 12.08 -6.51
N THR A 33 -5.10 12.00 -5.47
CA THR A 33 -5.99 10.87 -5.21
C THR A 33 -7.44 11.36 -5.29
N ARG A 34 -8.18 10.88 -6.30
CA ARG A 34 -9.58 11.32 -6.55
C ARG A 34 -10.51 11.09 -5.36
N ASP A 35 -10.35 9.96 -4.67
CA ASP A 35 -11.11 9.60 -3.47
C ASP A 35 -10.14 9.08 -2.39
N TYR A 36 -9.69 10.01 -1.56
CA TYR A 36 -8.67 9.76 -0.55
C TYR A 36 -9.21 8.86 0.58
N GLU A 37 -10.44 9.09 1.03
CA GLU A 37 -11.07 8.29 2.09
C GLU A 37 -11.25 6.83 1.66
N THR A 38 -11.77 6.60 0.45
CA THR A 38 -11.89 5.24 -0.10
C THR A 38 -10.53 4.57 -0.25
N SER A 39 -9.47 5.33 -0.56
CA SER A 39 -8.10 4.80 -0.64
C SER A 39 -7.58 4.34 0.72
N ILE A 40 -7.84 5.08 1.80
CA ILE A 40 -7.54 4.68 3.18
C ILE A 40 -8.29 3.40 3.55
N ILE A 41 -9.60 3.37 3.32
CA ILE A 41 -10.45 2.21 3.66
C ILE A 41 -10.01 0.99 2.85
N SER A 42 -9.73 1.15 1.57
CA SER A 42 -9.29 0.07 0.68
C SER A 42 -7.93 -0.47 1.11
N THR A 43 -6.98 0.40 1.43
CA THR A 43 -5.67 0.01 1.98
C THR A 43 -5.82 -0.76 3.29
N LYS A 44 -6.70 -0.30 4.20
CA LYS A 44 -6.95 -1.00 5.47
C LYS A 44 -7.46 -2.43 5.27
N ARG A 45 -8.29 -2.68 4.25
CA ARG A 45 -8.80 -4.02 3.93
C ARG A 45 -7.70 -5.00 3.51
N LEU A 46 -6.56 -4.49 3.04
CA LEU A 46 -5.41 -5.32 2.65
C LEU A 46 -4.70 -5.98 3.84
N LEU A 47 -5.03 -5.61 5.07
CA LEU A 47 -4.56 -6.30 6.28
C LEU A 47 -5.24 -7.66 6.52
N ASN A 48 -6.35 -7.95 5.82
CA ASN A 48 -7.10 -9.18 5.99
C ASN A 48 -6.43 -10.41 5.32
N PRO A 49 -6.00 -10.36 4.05
CA PRO A 49 -5.29 -11.48 3.43
C PRO A 49 -3.90 -11.66 4.04
N LYS A 50 -3.42 -12.91 4.09
CA LYS A 50 -2.01 -13.21 4.35
C LYS A 50 -1.21 -12.92 3.08
N VAL A 51 -0.52 -11.80 3.05
CA VAL A 51 0.30 -11.35 1.93
C VAL A 51 1.77 -11.47 2.33
N ASP A 52 2.52 -12.26 1.57
CA ASP A 52 3.96 -12.42 1.75
C ASP A 52 4.69 -11.33 0.96
N GLU A 53 4.30 -11.12 -0.29
CA GLU A 53 4.89 -10.09 -1.17
C GLU A 53 3.86 -9.08 -1.67
N LEU A 54 4.25 -7.80 -1.70
CA LEU A 54 3.46 -6.70 -2.23
C LEU A 54 4.21 -6.04 -3.40
N LEU A 55 3.61 -6.11 -4.59
CA LEU A 55 4.12 -5.52 -5.81
C LEU A 55 3.23 -4.34 -6.22
N LEU A 56 3.82 -3.17 -6.41
CA LEU A 56 3.12 -1.93 -6.70
C LEU A 56 3.51 -1.40 -8.08
N THR A 57 2.59 -0.66 -8.71
CA THR A 57 2.90 0.02 -9.99
C THR A 57 3.96 1.10 -9.81
N TYR A 58 3.89 1.84 -8.70
CA TYR A 58 4.84 2.90 -8.39
C TYR A 58 5.67 2.53 -7.16
N GLN A 59 6.86 1.99 -7.40
CA GLN A 59 7.81 1.59 -6.38
C GLN A 59 9.26 1.71 -6.86
N SER A 60 10.18 2.07 -5.98
CA SER A 60 11.62 1.96 -6.25
C SER A 60 12.17 0.56 -5.93
N SER A 61 11.54 -0.17 -5.02
CA SER A 61 11.85 -1.56 -4.70
C SER A 61 10.57 -2.35 -4.34
N PRO A 62 10.51 -3.66 -4.60
CA PRO A 62 9.41 -4.49 -4.14
C PRO A 62 9.38 -4.58 -2.60
N ILE A 63 8.21 -4.87 -2.02
CA ILE A 63 8.04 -5.15 -0.59
C ILE A 63 7.90 -6.66 -0.43
N LEU A 64 8.92 -7.29 0.18
CA LEU A 64 9.03 -8.75 0.29
C LEU A 64 8.78 -9.27 1.71
N GLU A 65 8.75 -8.37 2.70
CA GLU A 65 8.61 -8.71 4.10
C GLU A 65 7.85 -7.61 4.85
N ASN A 66 7.29 -7.94 6.02
CA ASN A 66 6.61 -6.99 6.91
C ASN A 66 5.44 -6.23 6.26
N THR A 67 4.87 -6.77 5.20
CA THR A 67 3.75 -6.18 4.44
C THR A 67 2.61 -5.70 5.36
N PRO A 68 2.11 -6.49 6.32
CA PRO A 68 1.04 -6.03 7.22
C PRO A 68 1.43 -4.83 8.08
N GLN A 69 2.66 -4.80 8.61
CA GLN A 69 3.17 -3.70 9.43
C GLN A 69 3.32 -2.42 8.59
N MET A 70 3.81 -2.54 7.36
CA MET A 70 3.95 -1.43 6.43
C MET A 70 2.59 -0.87 6.01
N ILE A 71 1.61 -1.73 5.70
CA ILE A 71 0.24 -1.31 5.39
C ILE A 71 -0.38 -0.60 6.59
N LYS A 72 -0.22 -1.13 7.81
CA LYS A 72 -0.73 -0.50 9.03
C LYS A 72 -0.12 0.88 9.25
N LYS A 73 1.20 1.02 9.03
CA LYS A 73 1.89 2.32 9.13
C LYS A 73 1.34 3.30 8.09
N ALA A 74 1.20 2.89 6.83
CA ALA A 74 0.66 3.72 5.76
C ALA A 74 -0.75 4.24 6.10
N VAL A 75 -1.64 3.37 6.59
CA VAL A 75 -3.00 3.75 7.01
C VAL A 75 -2.97 4.72 8.19
N THR A 76 -2.18 4.42 9.23
CA THR A 76 -2.08 5.31 10.40
C THR A 76 -1.59 6.70 10.00
N THR A 77 -0.53 6.78 9.20
CA THR A 77 0.01 8.05 8.71
C THR A 77 -1.02 8.82 7.89
N ALA A 78 -1.76 8.14 7.01
CA ALA A 78 -2.76 8.77 6.15
C ALA A 78 -3.96 9.34 6.93
N ILE A 79 -4.33 8.76 8.07
CA ILE A 79 -5.41 9.23 8.95
C ILE A 79 -4.98 10.43 9.80
N THR A 80 -3.68 10.57 10.07
CA THR A 80 -3.13 11.65 10.91
C THR A 80 -2.69 12.90 10.15
N GLN A 81 -2.72 12.86 8.81
CA GLN A 81 -2.45 14.02 7.93
C GLN A 81 -3.72 14.83 7.73
#